data_AF-A0A133YTD5-F1
#
_entry.id   AF-A0A133YTD5-F1
#
_cell.length_a   1.000
_cell.length_b   1.000
_cell.length_c   1.000
_cell.angle_alpha   90.00
_cell.angle_beta   90.00
_cell.angle_gamma   90.00
#
_symmetry.space_group_name_H-M   'P 1'
#
loop_
_entity.id
_entity.type
_entity.pdbx_description
1 polymer ?
#
loop_
_entity_poly.entity_id
_entity_poly.type
_entity_poly.pdbx_seq_one_letter_code
_entity_poly.pdbx_strand_id
1 'polypeptide(L)'
;TNLKGIEYFKNLKILKCAGNELEYLDVSHNPKLTELDCSNNKLTRLNVSHNPELTKLNCRSNNLTSLDARNSPNLTEFWCGNQQYDITVNGLGEFKYSNFPGSFDLRRVIINSGATYRPKYLQLWDNDIKEVTYRYRANDDREMYVKLNVHRKFDPDYVESMIVKTQPTKLSYTEGDRLDLTRLVVTLKDKQGLKEEAKLEEFTRYGIKTDPENRANLTLNNNNKPVTIRKGNAQCETDKLIVKAKVVVPDPANPGQVPTGRVRVTFDAGDGNTIDG
;
A
#
# COMPACT_ATOMS: atom_id res chain seq x y z
N THR A 1 -6.88 22.15 19.81
CA THR A 1 -7.22 20.79 19.33
C THR A 1 -8.19 20.04 20.24
N ASN A 2 -8.40 20.46 21.50
CA ASN A 2 -9.41 19.90 22.40
C ASN A 2 -9.97 21.01 23.32
N LEU A 3 -10.99 20.67 24.11
CA LEU A 3 -11.56 21.51 25.17
C LEU A 3 -11.40 20.85 26.55
N LYS A 4 -10.17 20.57 26.98
CA LYS A 4 -9.92 20.10 28.35
C LYS A 4 -10.45 21.12 29.37
N GLY A 5 -10.97 20.61 30.48
CA GLY A 5 -11.61 21.39 31.54
C GLY A 5 -13.12 21.56 31.36
N ILE A 6 -13.69 21.22 30.20
CA ILE A 6 -15.15 21.24 30.00
C ILE A 6 -15.88 20.28 30.96
N GLU A 7 -15.20 19.23 31.39
CA GLU A 7 -15.69 18.23 32.33
C GLU A 7 -16.06 18.78 33.71
N TYR A 8 -15.53 19.94 34.10
CA TYR A 8 -15.87 20.59 35.36
C TYR A 8 -17.22 21.32 35.32
N PHE A 9 -17.75 21.61 34.12
CA PHE A 9 -19.02 22.34 33.95
C PHE A 9 -20.22 21.40 33.91
N LYS A 10 -20.51 20.73 35.04
CA LYS A 10 -21.60 19.74 35.17
C LYS A 10 -23.01 20.28 34.89
N ASN A 11 -23.19 21.61 34.97
CA ASN A 11 -24.45 22.29 34.69
C ASN A 11 -24.49 22.98 33.32
N LEU A 12 -23.50 22.75 32.44
CA LEU A 12 -23.45 23.33 31.11
C LEU A 12 -24.66 22.87 30.28
N LYS A 13 -25.45 23.84 29.79
CA LYS A 13 -26.62 23.58 28.94
C LYS A 13 -26.36 23.79 27.46
N ILE A 14 -25.49 24.75 27.13
CA ILE A 14 -25.22 25.15 25.75
C ILE A 14 -23.70 25.17 25.57
N LEU A 15 -23.22 24.43 24.58
CA LEU A 15 -21.83 24.48 24.14
C LEU A 15 -21.78 24.86 22.66
N LYS A 16 -21.17 26.00 22.35
CA LYS A 16 -20.89 26.45 20.97
C LYS A 16 -19.39 26.55 20.78
N CYS A 17 -18.84 25.63 20.01
CA CYS A 17 -17.41 25.51 19.72
C CYS A 17 -17.15 25.35 18.22
N ALA A 18 -18.08 25.83 17.40
CA ALA A 18 -17.99 25.76 15.95
C ALA A 18 -16.80 26.57 15.39
N GLY A 19 -16.27 26.15 14.24
CA GLY A 19 -15.22 26.88 13.52
C GLY A 19 -13.85 26.86 14.22
N ASN A 20 -13.51 25.72 14.82
CA ASN A 20 -12.22 25.50 15.47
C ASN A 20 -11.49 24.32 14.80
N GLU A 21 -10.34 23.95 15.36
CA GLU A 21 -9.57 22.77 14.94
C GLU A 21 -9.64 21.65 16.00
N LEU A 22 -10.84 21.39 16.54
CA LEU A 22 -11.02 20.33 17.52
C LEU A 22 -10.95 18.98 16.80
N GLU A 23 -10.02 18.13 17.23
CA GLU A 23 -9.90 16.73 16.80
C GLU A 23 -10.65 15.80 17.77
N TYR A 24 -10.81 16.27 19.01
CA TYR A 24 -11.48 15.55 20.08
C TYR A 24 -12.35 16.49 20.91
N LEU A 25 -13.56 16.02 21.23
CA LEU A 25 -14.50 16.67 22.12
C LEU A 25 -15.11 15.61 23.04
N ASP A 26 -14.91 15.78 24.35
CA ASP A 26 -15.55 14.97 25.38
C ASP A 26 -16.64 15.78 26.07
N VAL A 27 -17.89 15.34 25.92
CA VAL A 27 -19.07 15.93 26.58
C VAL A 27 -19.71 14.95 27.56
N SER A 28 -19.03 13.85 27.89
CA SER A 28 -19.57 12.80 28.77
C SER A 28 -19.87 13.28 30.19
N HIS A 29 -19.21 14.35 30.62
CA HIS A 29 -19.36 14.95 31.95
C HIS A 29 -20.33 16.14 31.97
N ASN A 30 -21.05 16.39 30.88
CA ASN A 30 -22.01 17.49 30.74
C ASN A 30 -23.45 16.95 30.49
N PRO A 31 -24.05 16.21 31.44
CA PRO A 31 -25.32 15.50 31.20
C PRO A 31 -26.52 16.43 30.96
N LYS A 32 -26.44 17.70 31.40
CA LYS A 32 -27.48 18.72 31.23
C LYS A 32 -27.40 19.49 29.91
N LEU A 33 -26.55 19.04 28.97
CA LEU A 33 -26.36 19.71 27.70
C LEU A 33 -27.62 19.55 26.84
N THR A 34 -28.24 20.66 26.48
CA THR A 34 -29.43 20.75 25.63
C THR A 34 -29.09 21.16 24.19
N GLU A 35 -28.02 21.94 24.00
CA GLU A 35 -27.56 22.40 22.70
C GLU A 35 -26.04 22.20 22.55
N LEU A 36 -25.65 21.50 21.49
CA LEU A 36 -24.26 21.30 21.10
C LEU A 36 -24.05 21.74 19.66
N ASP A 37 -23.28 22.81 19.46
CA ASP A 37 -22.71 23.18 18.17
C ASP A 37 -21.20 22.94 18.17
N CYS A 38 -20.78 21.92 17.45
CA CYS A 38 -19.38 21.55 17.21
C CYS A 38 -19.06 21.52 15.71
N SER A 39 -19.85 22.22 14.89
CA SER A 39 -19.68 22.23 13.44
C SER A 39 -18.37 22.87 12.98
N ASN A 40 -17.90 22.53 11.78
CA ASN A 40 -16.65 23.07 11.21
C ASN A 40 -15.45 22.84 12.15
N ASN A 41 -15.20 21.57 12.45
CA ASN A 41 -14.06 21.09 13.25
C ASN A 41 -13.41 19.89 12.54
N LYS A 42 -12.47 19.21 13.20
CA LYS A 42 -11.76 18.03 12.69
C LYS A 42 -12.13 16.75 13.47
N LEU A 43 -13.34 16.70 14.06
CA LEU A 43 -13.73 15.60 14.93
C LEU A 43 -13.85 14.31 14.12
N THR A 44 -13.12 13.28 14.52
CA THR A 44 -13.21 11.93 13.94
C THR A 44 -14.18 11.02 14.69
N ARG A 45 -14.51 11.41 15.93
CA ARG A 45 -15.49 10.75 16.80
C ARG A 45 -16.25 11.79 17.61
N LEU A 46 -17.51 11.51 17.87
CA LEU A 46 -18.36 12.27 18.78
C LEU A 46 -19.27 11.29 19.52
N ASN A 47 -19.24 11.35 20.85
CA ASN A 47 -20.10 10.52 21.68
C ASN A 47 -21.06 11.40 22.47
N VAL A 48 -22.36 11.29 22.15
CA VAL A 48 -23.44 12.03 22.82
C VAL A 48 -24.30 11.13 23.72
N SER A 49 -23.86 9.89 23.95
CA SER A 49 -24.63 8.89 24.72
C SER A 49 -24.90 9.27 26.17
N HIS A 50 -24.17 10.25 26.70
CA HIS A 50 -24.26 10.74 28.07
C HIS A 50 -25.00 12.09 28.17
N ASN A 51 -25.61 12.55 27.07
CA ASN A 51 -26.31 13.82 26.99
C ASN A 51 -27.79 13.59 26.62
N PRO A 52 -28.59 13.00 27.54
CA PRO A 52 -29.99 12.65 27.27
C PRO A 52 -30.91 13.85 27.10
N GLU A 53 -30.49 15.03 27.58
CA GLU A 53 -31.25 16.28 27.47
C GLU A 53 -31.02 17.03 26.15
N LEU A 54 -30.17 16.51 25.23
CA LEU A 54 -29.90 17.17 23.95
C LEU A 54 -31.16 17.28 23.10
N THR A 55 -31.49 18.52 22.73
CA THR A 55 -32.57 18.87 21.80
C THR A 55 -32.02 19.41 20.47
N LYS A 56 -30.80 19.96 20.48
CA LYS A 56 -30.12 20.50 19.29
C LYS A 56 -28.70 19.98 19.17
N LEU A 57 -28.38 19.36 18.02
CA LEU A 57 -27.04 18.90 17.68
C LEU A 57 -26.63 19.37 16.29
N ASN A 58 -25.61 20.21 16.23
CA ASN A 58 -24.93 20.59 15.00
C ASN A 58 -23.50 20.02 15.01
N CYS A 59 -23.27 19.00 14.18
CA CYS A 59 -21.96 18.38 13.93
C CYS A 59 -21.54 18.47 12.46
N ARG A 60 -22.16 19.36 11.67
CA ARG A 60 -21.82 19.56 10.24
C ARG A 60 -20.32 19.82 10.03
N SER A 61 -19.81 19.40 8.88
CA SER A 61 -18.44 19.71 8.44
C SER A 61 -17.39 19.26 9.48
N ASN A 62 -17.39 17.96 9.76
CA ASN A 62 -16.40 17.27 10.60
C ASN A 62 -15.91 16.01 9.85
N ASN A 63 -15.13 15.18 10.52
CA ASN A 63 -14.57 13.95 9.97
C ASN A 63 -15.21 12.70 10.58
N LEU A 64 -16.49 12.77 10.97
CA LEU A 64 -17.19 11.65 11.59
C LEU A 64 -17.51 10.56 10.58
N THR A 65 -17.23 9.32 10.94
CA THR A 65 -17.60 8.13 10.15
C THR A 65 -18.84 7.43 10.73
N SER A 66 -19.12 7.67 12.01
CA SER A 66 -20.31 7.15 12.68
C SER A 66 -20.75 8.12 13.77
N LEU A 67 -22.05 8.06 14.10
CA LEU A 67 -22.63 8.74 15.24
C LEU A 67 -23.77 7.89 15.79
N ASP A 68 -23.83 7.75 17.10
CA ASP A 68 -24.98 7.15 17.79
C ASP A 68 -25.65 8.21 18.66
N ALA A 69 -26.86 8.59 18.27
CA ALA A 69 -27.68 9.59 18.95
C ALA A 69 -28.98 8.97 19.51
N ARG A 70 -29.03 7.64 19.70
CA ARG A 70 -30.21 6.94 20.25
C ARG A 70 -30.49 7.29 21.72
N ASN A 71 -29.45 7.66 22.47
CA ASN A 71 -29.59 8.07 23.87
C ASN A 71 -29.95 9.56 24.05
N SER A 72 -30.26 10.27 22.97
CA SER A 72 -30.78 11.64 23.00
C SER A 72 -32.21 11.65 22.42
N PRO A 73 -33.20 11.10 23.14
CA PRO A 73 -34.55 10.86 22.61
C PRO A 73 -35.31 12.16 22.27
N ASN A 74 -34.96 13.27 22.92
CA ASN A 74 -35.59 14.58 22.73
C ASN A 74 -34.91 15.45 21.66
N LEU A 75 -33.96 14.89 20.92
CA LEU A 75 -33.29 15.60 19.85
C LEU A 75 -34.34 15.95 18.78
N THR A 76 -34.48 17.23 18.44
CA THR A 76 -35.46 17.73 17.45
C THR A 76 -34.77 18.45 16.30
N GLU A 77 -33.65 19.11 16.58
CA GLU A 77 -32.81 19.78 15.59
C GLU A 77 -31.51 19.00 15.41
N PHE A 78 -31.36 18.35 14.25
CA PHE A 78 -30.20 17.52 13.93
C PHE A 78 -29.57 17.93 12.61
N TRP A 79 -28.33 18.40 12.69
CA TRP A 79 -27.54 18.82 11.56
C TRP A 79 -26.19 18.11 11.58
N CYS A 80 -26.12 16.97 10.91
CA CYS A 80 -24.88 16.21 10.75
C CYS A 80 -24.63 15.86 9.28
N GLY A 81 -24.62 16.88 8.43
CA GLY A 81 -24.24 16.74 7.03
C GLY A 81 -22.73 16.95 6.82
N ASN A 82 -22.28 16.72 5.59
CA ASN A 82 -20.94 17.07 5.10
C ASN A 82 -19.79 16.49 5.94
N GLN A 83 -19.88 15.22 6.32
CA GLN A 83 -18.73 14.56 6.96
C GLN A 83 -17.72 14.11 5.90
N GLN A 84 -16.43 14.34 6.13
CA GLN A 84 -15.37 13.92 5.23
C GLN A 84 -14.25 13.18 5.98
N TYR A 85 -13.91 11.98 5.54
CA TYR A 85 -12.86 11.18 6.19
C TYR A 85 -11.91 10.56 5.17
N ASP A 86 -10.61 10.69 5.40
CA ASP A 86 -9.59 10.13 4.52
C ASP A 86 -9.37 8.63 4.82
N ILE A 87 -9.42 7.80 3.78
CA ILE A 87 -9.08 6.38 3.86
C ILE A 87 -7.92 6.06 2.92
N THR A 88 -7.09 5.09 3.29
CA THR A 88 -6.10 4.49 2.37
C THR A 88 -6.47 3.03 2.14
N VAL A 89 -6.66 2.65 0.89
CA VAL A 89 -6.94 1.26 0.50
C VAL A 89 -5.64 0.49 0.23
N ASN A 90 -5.69 -0.84 0.38
CA ASN A 90 -4.59 -1.71 -0.03
C ASN A 90 -4.54 -1.91 -1.56
N GLY A 91 -3.59 -2.72 -2.01
CA GLY A 91 -3.38 -3.10 -3.42
C GLY A 91 -4.60 -3.72 -4.13
N LEU A 92 -5.61 -4.16 -3.40
CA LEU A 92 -6.87 -4.71 -3.92
C LEU A 92 -8.03 -3.70 -3.91
N GLY A 93 -7.80 -2.46 -3.49
CA GLY A 93 -8.86 -1.48 -3.31
C GLY A 93 -9.73 -1.75 -2.07
N GLU A 94 -9.20 -2.43 -1.06
CA GLU A 94 -9.92 -2.78 0.16
C GLU A 94 -9.57 -1.82 1.31
N PHE A 95 -10.58 -1.42 2.09
CA PHE A 95 -10.41 -0.70 3.36
C PHE A 95 -11.12 -1.45 4.49
N LYS A 96 -10.38 -1.86 5.52
CA LYS A 96 -10.93 -2.60 6.67
C LYS A 96 -11.70 -1.67 7.61
N TYR A 97 -12.93 -2.05 8.00
CA TYR A 97 -13.74 -1.21 8.90
C TYR A 97 -13.14 -1.04 10.30
N SER A 98 -12.30 -1.98 10.74
CA SER A 98 -11.54 -1.87 12.00
C SER A 98 -10.63 -0.64 12.04
N ASN A 99 -10.35 -0.02 10.90
CA ASN A 99 -9.53 1.17 10.79
C ASN A 99 -10.36 2.46 10.88
N PHE A 100 -11.70 2.38 10.90
CA PHE A 100 -12.52 3.55 11.18
C PHE A 100 -12.43 3.94 12.67
N PRO A 101 -12.53 5.24 12.98
CA PRO A 101 -12.63 5.71 14.35
C PRO A 101 -14.00 5.39 14.95
N GLY A 102 -14.04 5.34 16.29
CA GLY A 102 -15.29 5.18 17.03
C GLY A 102 -15.91 3.79 16.90
N SER A 103 -17.24 3.73 16.94
CA SER A 103 -18.03 2.49 16.96
C SER A 103 -18.81 2.34 15.66
N PHE A 104 -18.11 2.28 14.53
CA PHE A 104 -18.71 2.10 13.22
C PHE A 104 -19.45 0.75 13.14
N ASP A 105 -20.74 0.78 12.79
CA ASP A 105 -21.58 -0.40 12.64
C ASP A 105 -22.16 -0.46 11.23
N LEU A 106 -21.75 -1.47 10.46
CA LEU A 106 -22.18 -1.65 9.09
C LEU A 106 -23.72 -1.79 8.97
N ARG A 107 -24.40 -2.28 9.99
CA ARG A 107 -25.87 -2.44 9.99
C ARG A 107 -26.61 -1.10 9.97
N ARG A 108 -25.92 -0.02 10.31
CA ARG A 108 -26.44 1.36 10.32
C ARG A 108 -26.11 2.11 9.04
N VAL A 109 -25.35 1.49 8.13
CA VAL A 109 -24.98 2.08 6.85
C VAL A 109 -26.09 1.82 5.84
N ILE A 110 -26.49 2.88 5.15
CA ILE A 110 -27.34 2.81 3.96
C ILE A 110 -26.41 3.05 2.76
N ILE A 111 -26.34 2.04 1.90
CA ILE A 111 -25.40 1.98 0.78
C ILE A 111 -25.79 3.03 -0.26
N ASN A 112 -24.81 3.84 -0.67
CA ASN A 112 -24.97 4.78 -1.77
C ASN A 112 -24.06 4.43 -2.96
N SER A 113 -22.76 4.75 -2.91
CA SER A 113 -21.91 4.73 -4.11
C SER A 113 -20.41 4.56 -3.84
N GLY A 114 -19.68 4.13 -4.89
CA GLY A 114 -18.22 4.08 -4.97
C GLY A 114 -17.59 2.78 -4.47
N ALA A 115 -18.36 1.94 -3.76
CA ALA A 115 -17.84 0.71 -3.20
C ALA A 115 -18.93 -0.32 -2.89
N THR A 116 -18.50 -1.58 -2.85
CA THR A 116 -19.27 -2.70 -2.32
C THR A 116 -18.89 -2.92 -0.86
N TYR A 117 -19.87 -2.94 0.02
CA TYR A 117 -19.66 -3.19 1.44
C TYR A 117 -19.63 -4.70 1.69
N ARG A 118 -18.44 -5.25 1.97
CA ARG A 118 -18.27 -6.64 2.40
C ARG A 118 -18.32 -6.71 3.93
N PRO A 119 -18.47 -7.89 4.57
CA PRO A 119 -18.61 -7.98 6.03
C PRO A 119 -17.44 -7.39 6.84
N LYS A 120 -16.22 -7.41 6.31
CA LYS A 120 -15.01 -6.97 7.04
C LYS A 120 -14.35 -5.71 6.47
N TYR A 121 -14.65 -5.39 5.22
CA TYR A 121 -14.00 -4.31 4.51
C TYR A 121 -14.94 -3.72 3.47
N LEU A 122 -14.65 -2.48 3.14
CA LEU A 122 -15.15 -1.81 1.96
C LEU A 122 -14.29 -2.20 0.76
N GLN A 123 -14.92 -2.58 -0.35
CA GLN A 123 -14.25 -2.91 -1.61
C GLN A 123 -14.60 -1.87 -2.65
N LEU A 124 -13.62 -1.10 -3.13
CA LEU A 124 -13.85 -0.18 -4.24
C LEU A 124 -14.28 -0.94 -5.50
N TRP A 125 -15.12 -0.32 -6.31
CA TRP A 125 -15.57 -0.91 -7.58
C TRP A 125 -14.44 -0.95 -8.62
N ASP A 126 -13.56 0.04 -8.62
CA ASP A 126 -12.41 0.13 -9.51
C ASP A 126 -11.27 1.00 -8.92
N ASN A 127 -10.17 1.10 -9.66
CA ASN A 127 -8.98 1.85 -9.27
C ASN A 127 -9.09 3.37 -9.51
N ASP A 128 -10.10 3.85 -10.22
CA ASP A 128 -10.33 5.26 -10.52
C ASP A 128 -11.24 5.94 -9.48
N ILE A 129 -11.91 5.17 -8.60
CA ILE A 129 -12.72 5.73 -7.51
C ILE A 129 -11.87 6.61 -6.58
N LYS A 130 -12.19 7.90 -6.52
CA LYS A 130 -11.56 8.87 -5.61
C LYS A 130 -12.38 9.12 -4.35
N GLU A 131 -13.66 8.80 -4.40
CA GLU A 131 -14.60 9.11 -3.33
C GLU A 131 -15.63 7.99 -3.17
N VAL A 132 -16.00 7.70 -1.92
CA VAL A 132 -17.08 6.79 -1.57
C VAL A 132 -18.07 7.54 -0.70
N THR A 133 -19.37 7.33 -0.89
CA THR A 133 -20.39 7.95 -0.03
C THR A 133 -21.28 6.92 0.63
N TYR A 134 -21.75 7.26 1.83
CA TYR A 134 -22.83 6.53 2.49
C TYR A 134 -23.64 7.44 3.41
N ARG A 135 -24.84 6.98 3.74
CA ARG A 135 -25.63 7.54 4.83
C ARG A 135 -25.52 6.63 6.04
N TYR A 136 -25.33 7.21 7.22
CA TYR A 136 -25.23 6.48 8.47
C TYR A 136 -26.43 6.83 9.35
N ARG A 137 -27.24 5.84 9.74
CA ARG A 137 -28.36 6.04 10.66
C ARG A 137 -27.80 6.44 12.02
N ALA A 138 -28.09 7.63 12.50
CA ALA A 138 -27.70 8.12 13.83
C ALA A 138 -28.76 7.75 14.89
N ASN A 139 -30.02 7.62 14.48
CA ASN A 139 -31.17 7.03 15.18
C ASN A 139 -32.28 6.78 14.13
N ASP A 140 -33.52 6.51 14.56
CA ASP A 140 -34.59 5.98 13.71
C ASP A 140 -35.00 6.91 12.54
N ASP A 141 -34.92 8.22 12.74
CA ASP A 141 -35.34 9.25 11.77
C ASP A 141 -34.20 10.12 11.23
N ARG A 142 -32.95 9.91 11.68
CA ARG A 142 -31.83 10.80 11.34
C ARG A 142 -30.65 10.08 10.73
N GLU A 143 -30.16 10.69 9.67
CA GLU A 143 -29.05 10.17 8.88
C GLU A 143 -27.93 11.20 8.80
N MET A 144 -26.71 10.71 8.91
CA MET A 144 -25.48 11.47 8.71
C MET A 144 -24.94 11.13 7.32
N TYR A 145 -24.57 12.15 6.55
CA TYR A 145 -23.98 11.97 5.22
C TYR A 145 -22.47 11.97 5.33
N VAL A 146 -21.84 10.89 4.87
CA VAL A 146 -20.39 10.71 4.93
C VAL A 146 -19.81 10.53 3.54
N LYS A 147 -18.76 11.31 3.26
CA LYS A 147 -17.88 11.15 2.10
C LYS A 147 -16.53 10.63 2.59
N LEU A 148 -16.04 9.56 2.00
CA LEU A 148 -14.69 9.07 2.21
C LEU A 148 -13.82 9.52 1.05
N ASN A 149 -12.73 10.23 1.35
CA ASN A 149 -11.71 10.56 0.36
C ASN A 149 -10.76 9.37 0.25
N VAL A 150 -10.63 8.81 -0.94
CA VAL A 150 -9.85 7.59 -1.18
C VAL A 150 -8.43 7.96 -1.59
N HIS A 151 -7.47 7.54 -0.77
CA HIS A 151 -6.04 7.62 -1.04
C HIS A 151 -5.49 6.23 -1.39
N ARG A 152 -4.42 6.21 -2.17
CA ARG A 152 -3.69 5.01 -2.57
C ARG A 152 -2.20 5.25 -2.39
N LYS A 153 -1.49 4.20 -2.03
CA LYS A 153 -0.02 4.17 -1.94
C LYS A 153 0.45 2.87 -2.55
N PHE A 154 1.65 2.87 -3.13
CA PHE A 154 2.21 1.66 -3.70
C PHE A 154 2.19 0.54 -2.65
N ASP A 155 1.57 -0.58 -3.02
CA ASP A 155 1.42 -1.72 -2.12
C ASP A 155 2.38 -2.86 -2.53
N PRO A 156 3.52 -3.02 -1.82
CA PRO A 156 4.51 -4.02 -2.16
C PRO A 156 4.01 -5.45 -1.97
N ASP A 157 2.91 -5.69 -1.25
CA ASP A 157 2.36 -7.03 -1.06
C ASP A 157 1.51 -7.49 -2.25
N TYR A 158 1.13 -6.55 -3.13
CA TYR A 158 0.24 -6.80 -4.27
C TYR A 158 0.85 -6.34 -5.61
N VAL A 159 2.13 -6.64 -5.82
CA VAL A 159 2.79 -6.40 -7.11
C VAL A 159 2.17 -7.25 -8.22
N GLU A 160 1.74 -6.59 -9.30
CA GLU A 160 1.16 -7.21 -10.49
C GLU A 160 2.25 -7.53 -11.53
N SER A 161 3.15 -6.58 -11.78
CA SER A 161 4.19 -6.72 -12.79
C SER A 161 5.47 -6.00 -12.38
N MET A 162 6.57 -6.37 -13.02
CA MET A 162 7.86 -5.71 -12.83
C MET A 162 8.64 -5.69 -14.14
N ILE A 163 9.50 -4.69 -14.30
CA ILE A 163 10.39 -4.53 -15.46
C ILE A 163 11.77 -4.08 -15.00
N VAL A 164 12.81 -4.43 -15.76
CA VAL A 164 14.15 -3.86 -15.55
C VAL A 164 14.16 -2.43 -16.09
N LYS A 165 14.43 -1.46 -15.20
CA LYS A 165 14.59 -0.05 -15.57
C LYS A 165 16.03 0.27 -15.94
N THR A 166 16.98 -0.29 -15.19
CA THR A 166 18.41 -0.05 -15.40
C THR A 166 19.15 -1.36 -15.27
N GLN A 167 19.94 -1.71 -16.29
CA GLN A 167 20.77 -2.91 -16.31
C GLN A 167 21.93 -2.80 -15.29
N PRO A 168 22.48 -3.94 -14.83
CA PRO A 168 23.74 -3.93 -14.09
C PRO A 168 24.89 -3.29 -14.87
N THR A 169 25.89 -2.75 -14.18
CA THR A 169 27.09 -2.18 -14.82
C THR A 169 27.88 -3.18 -15.65
N LYS A 170 27.86 -4.45 -15.27
CA LYS A 170 28.67 -5.50 -15.87
C LYS A 170 27.77 -6.66 -16.32
N LEU A 171 27.79 -6.94 -17.62
CA LEU A 171 27.10 -8.07 -18.24
C LEU A 171 28.07 -9.06 -18.91
N SER A 172 29.37 -8.73 -18.98
CA SER A 172 30.41 -9.61 -19.54
C SER A 172 31.40 -10.03 -18.48
N TYR A 173 31.68 -11.34 -18.41
CA TYR A 173 32.41 -12.00 -17.35
C TYR A 173 33.35 -13.07 -17.92
N THR A 174 34.35 -13.44 -17.13
CA THR A 174 35.12 -14.68 -17.32
C THR A 174 34.58 -15.75 -16.38
N GLU A 175 34.63 -17.01 -16.78
CA GLU A 175 34.25 -18.15 -15.95
C GLU A 175 34.97 -18.11 -14.58
N GLY A 176 34.20 -18.28 -13.51
CA GLY A 176 34.64 -18.13 -12.13
C GLY A 176 34.48 -16.72 -11.54
N ASP A 177 34.19 -15.70 -12.36
CA ASP A 177 33.85 -14.36 -11.85
C ASP A 177 32.58 -14.40 -10.99
N ARG A 178 32.51 -13.49 -10.02
CA ARG A 178 31.28 -13.26 -9.25
C ARG A 178 30.36 -12.30 -10.00
N LEU A 179 29.08 -12.65 -10.10
CA LEU A 179 28.03 -11.79 -10.63
C LEU A 179 27.98 -10.46 -9.86
N ASP A 180 27.89 -9.36 -10.59
CA ASP A 180 27.78 -8.02 -10.01
C ASP A 180 26.53 -7.32 -10.54
N LEU A 181 25.49 -7.27 -9.70
CA LEU A 181 24.22 -6.61 -10.01
C LEU A 181 24.22 -5.11 -9.67
N THR A 182 25.37 -4.50 -9.39
CA THR A 182 25.47 -3.08 -9.05
C THR A 182 24.79 -2.21 -10.12
N ARG A 183 24.02 -1.21 -9.67
CA ARG A 183 23.12 -0.32 -10.45
C ARG A 183 21.87 -0.96 -11.06
N LEU A 184 21.60 -2.25 -10.81
CA LEU A 184 20.32 -2.84 -11.19
C LEU A 184 19.17 -2.10 -10.48
N VAL A 185 18.23 -1.59 -11.28
CA VAL A 185 16.99 -0.99 -10.80
C VAL A 185 15.82 -1.65 -11.51
N VAL A 186 14.82 -2.06 -10.74
CA VAL A 186 13.55 -2.57 -11.29
C VAL A 186 12.43 -1.60 -10.98
N THR A 187 11.51 -1.42 -11.92
CA THR A 187 10.24 -0.75 -11.67
C THR A 187 9.20 -1.80 -11.37
N LEU A 188 8.60 -1.72 -10.18
CA LEU A 188 7.46 -2.52 -9.77
C LEU A 188 6.17 -1.77 -10.12
N LYS A 189 5.13 -2.48 -10.50
CA LYS A 189 3.77 -1.96 -10.65
C LYS A 189 2.82 -2.83 -9.84
N ASP A 190 2.07 -2.23 -8.91
CA ASP A 190 1.08 -2.95 -8.13
C ASP A 190 -0.26 -3.13 -8.87
N LYS A 191 -1.16 -3.90 -8.26
CA LYS A 191 -2.52 -4.14 -8.78
C LYS A 191 -3.41 -2.88 -8.87
N GLN A 192 -2.99 -1.78 -8.26
CA GLN A 192 -3.66 -0.49 -8.37
C GLN A 192 -3.09 0.36 -9.52
N GLY A 193 -2.02 -0.11 -10.15
CA GLY A 193 -1.32 0.62 -11.20
C GLY A 193 -0.25 1.59 -10.72
N LEU A 194 -0.02 1.67 -9.41
CA LEU A 194 1.02 2.51 -8.85
C LEU A 194 2.38 1.87 -9.09
N LYS A 195 3.39 2.72 -9.32
CA LYS A 195 4.75 2.29 -9.63
C LYS A 195 5.73 2.77 -8.58
N GLU A 196 6.69 1.91 -8.27
CA GLU A 196 7.79 2.20 -7.36
C GLU A 196 9.08 1.62 -7.95
N GLU A 197 10.20 2.28 -7.71
CA GLU A 197 11.51 1.80 -8.14
C GLU A 197 12.22 1.14 -6.97
N ALA A 198 12.70 -0.07 -7.19
CA ALA A 198 13.52 -0.78 -6.22
C ALA A 198 14.94 -0.88 -6.74
N LYS A 199 15.89 -0.36 -5.97
CA LYS A 199 17.32 -0.58 -6.19
C LYS A 199 17.76 -1.89 -5.56
N LEU A 200 18.90 -2.41 -5.97
CA LEU A 200 19.46 -3.68 -5.46
C LEU A 200 19.49 -3.73 -3.92
N GLU A 201 19.87 -2.64 -3.25
CA GLU A 201 19.92 -2.53 -1.79
C GLU A 201 18.54 -2.65 -1.11
N GLU A 202 17.45 -2.46 -1.84
CA GLU A 202 16.08 -2.57 -1.34
C GLU A 202 15.44 -3.92 -1.68
N PHE A 203 16.10 -4.78 -2.45
CA PHE A 203 15.51 -6.04 -2.92
C PHE A 203 15.07 -6.92 -1.75
N THR A 204 15.89 -7.03 -0.70
CA THR A 204 15.52 -7.78 0.50
C THR A 204 14.28 -7.20 1.17
N ARG A 205 14.18 -5.86 1.28
CA ARG A 205 13.01 -5.18 1.88
C ARG A 205 11.73 -5.44 1.08
N TYR A 206 11.82 -5.45 -0.24
CA TYR A 206 10.69 -5.75 -1.12
C TYR A 206 10.47 -7.26 -1.34
N GLY A 207 11.30 -8.14 -0.76
CA GLY A 207 11.23 -9.59 -1.00
C GLY A 207 11.52 -9.99 -2.45
N ILE A 208 12.29 -9.18 -3.18
CA ILE A 208 12.76 -9.45 -4.54
C ILE A 208 13.95 -10.40 -4.46
N LYS A 209 13.97 -11.42 -5.32
CA LYS A 209 15.06 -12.38 -5.46
C LYS A 209 15.60 -12.38 -6.88
N THR A 210 16.87 -12.75 -7.04
CA THR A 210 17.51 -12.90 -8.36
C THR A 210 18.04 -14.32 -8.52
N ASP A 211 18.04 -14.80 -9.76
CA ASP A 211 18.63 -16.07 -10.14
C ASP A 211 19.43 -15.89 -11.45
N PRO A 212 20.77 -16.01 -11.42
CA PRO A 212 21.59 -16.26 -10.23
C PRO A 212 21.53 -15.13 -9.18
N GLU A 213 21.85 -15.47 -7.92
CA GLU A 213 21.95 -14.49 -6.84
C GLU A 213 23.13 -13.53 -7.07
N ASN A 214 22.99 -12.27 -6.63
CA ASN A 214 24.11 -11.32 -6.65
C ASN A 214 25.33 -11.94 -5.95
N ARG A 215 26.52 -11.78 -6.53
CA ARG A 215 27.79 -12.38 -6.07
C ARG A 215 27.94 -13.90 -6.26
N ALA A 216 26.97 -14.59 -6.87
CA ALA A 216 27.15 -15.98 -7.27
C ALA A 216 28.31 -16.15 -8.25
N ASN A 217 29.05 -17.26 -8.15
CA ASN A 217 30.11 -17.60 -9.11
C ASN A 217 29.47 -18.01 -10.44
N LEU A 218 29.91 -17.38 -11.52
CA LEU A 218 29.40 -17.66 -12.86
C LEU A 218 30.18 -18.81 -13.51
N THR A 219 29.45 -19.65 -14.22
CA THR A 219 29.98 -20.77 -15.02
C THR A 219 29.61 -20.56 -16.49
N LEU A 220 30.18 -21.35 -17.40
CA LEU A 220 29.77 -21.33 -18.82
C LEU A 220 28.27 -21.62 -19.02
N ASN A 221 27.61 -22.31 -18.09
CA ASN A 221 26.16 -22.56 -18.15
C ASN A 221 25.31 -21.29 -18.00
N ASN A 222 25.90 -20.19 -17.52
CA ASN A 222 25.26 -18.89 -17.41
C ASN A 222 25.42 -18.04 -18.69
N ASN A 223 26.26 -18.46 -19.64
CA ASN A 223 26.44 -17.73 -20.89
C ASN A 223 25.14 -17.66 -21.70
N ASN A 224 24.87 -16.50 -22.31
CA ASN A 224 23.66 -16.23 -23.10
C ASN A 224 22.34 -16.43 -22.32
N LYS A 225 22.40 -16.41 -20.98
CA LYS A 225 21.23 -16.40 -20.10
C LYS A 225 21.16 -15.07 -19.35
N PRO A 226 19.96 -14.51 -19.15
CA PRO A 226 19.81 -13.35 -18.29
C PRO A 226 19.88 -13.74 -16.82
N VAL A 227 19.90 -12.72 -15.95
CA VAL A 227 19.54 -12.88 -14.55
C VAL A 227 18.04 -12.69 -14.45
N THR A 228 17.32 -13.69 -13.94
CA THR A 228 15.88 -13.58 -13.68
C THR A 228 15.66 -12.91 -12.34
N ILE A 229 14.83 -11.87 -12.30
CA ILE A 229 14.40 -11.19 -11.07
C ILE A 229 12.95 -11.56 -10.79
N ARG A 230 12.63 -11.93 -9.55
CA ARG A 230 11.29 -12.41 -9.15
C ARG A 230 10.79 -11.72 -7.89
N LYS A 231 9.49 -11.44 -7.85
CA LYS A 231 8.75 -11.02 -6.65
C LYS A 231 7.36 -11.65 -6.67
N GLY A 232 7.13 -12.64 -5.81
CA GLY A 232 5.90 -13.43 -5.85
C GLY A 232 5.72 -14.05 -7.25
N ASN A 233 4.62 -13.72 -7.92
CA ASN A 233 4.32 -14.18 -9.28
C ASN A 233 4.88 -13.26 -10.38
N ALA A 234 5.34 -12.05 -10.03
CA ALA A 234 5.92 -11.12 -11.00
C ALA A 234 7.39 -11.50 -11.27
N GLN A 235 7.82 -11.37 -12.52
CA GLN A 235 9.21 -11.58 -12.92
C GLN A 235 9.63 -10.64 -14.05
N CYS A 236 10.91 -10.34 -14.13
CA CYS A 236 11.56 -9.72 -15.28
C CYS A 236 12.99 -10.24 -15.43
N GLU A 237 13.65 -9.89 -16.52
CA GLU A 237 14.98 -10.41 -16.85
C GLU A 237 15.92 -9.25 -17.23
N THR A 238 17.18 -9.35 -16.83
CA THR A 238 18.24 -8.48 -17.36
C THR A 238 18.49 -8.80 -18.84
N ASP A 239 19.37 -8.02 -19.47
CA ASP A 239 20.00 -8.49 -20.69
C ASP A 239 20.84 -9.74 -20.42
N LYS A 240 21.10 -10.50 -21.48
CA LYS A 240 21.83 -11.78 -21.38
C LYS A 240 23.29 -11.55 -20.96
N LEU A 241 23.75 -12.40 -20.06
CA LEU A 241 25.15 -12.43 -19.64
C LEU A 241 26.03 -13.00 -20.76
N ILE A 242 27.24 -12.47 -20.88
CA ILE A 242 28.32 -13.03 -21.70
C ILE A 242 29.34 -13.62 -20.74
N VAL A 243 29.51 -14.95 -20.72
CA VAL A 243 30.51 -15.63 -19.87
C VAL A 243 31.50 -16.37 -20.76
N LYS A 244 32.76 -15.93 -20.75
CA LYS A 244 33.85 -16.51 -21.54
C LYS A 244 34.67 -17.50 -20.71
N ALA A 245 35.11 -18.60 -21.33
CA ALA A 245 35.96 -19.59 -20.66
C ALA A 245 37.24 -18.93 -20.12
N LYS A 246 37.68 -19.38 -18.95
CA LYS A 246 38.96 -18.92 -18.39
C LYS A 246 40.10 -19.52 -19.21
N VAL A 247 40.93 -18.68 -19.82
CA VAL A 247 42.14 -19.15 -20.50
C VAL A 247 43.12 -19.63 -19.44
N VAL A 248 43.34 -20.95 -19.38
CA VAL A 248 44.41 -21.54 -18.59
C VAL A 248 45.63 -21.63 -19.50
N VAL A 249 46.63 -20.78 -19.26
CA VAL A 249 47.94 -20.94 -19.89
C VAL A 249 48.64 -22.10 -19.15
N PRO A 250 49.05 -23.18 -19.83
CA PRO A 250 49.75 -24.29 -19.18
C PRO A 250 51.03 -23.78 -18.50
N ASP A 251 51.32 -24.25 -17.29
CA ASP A 251 52.58 -23.98 -16.61
C ASP A 251 53.75 -24.56 -17.42
N PRO A 252 54.69 -23.74 -17.93
CA PRO A 252 55.84 -24.24 -18.67
C PRO A 252 56.73 -25.18 -17.85
N ALA A 253 56.64 -25.16 -16.51
CA ALA A 253 57.44 -26.01 -15.63
C ALA A 253 56.83 -27.40 -15.38
N ASN A 254 55.58 -27.66 -15.79
CA ASN A 254 54.93 -28.95 -15.55
C ASN A 254 53.89 -29.32 -16.63
N PRO A 255 54.34 -29.78 -17.83
CA PRO A 255 53.46 -30.08 -18.96
C PRO A 255 52.52 -31.29 -18.77
N GLY A 256 52.59 -32.00 -17.64
CA GLY A 256 51.83 -33.22 -17.37
C GLY A 256 50.42 -33.03 -16.80
N GLN A 257 50.00 -31.82 -16.42
CA GLN A 257 48.64 -31.56 -15.94
C GLN A 257 47.79 -30.88 -17.02
N VAL A 258 47.49 -31.62 -18.08
CA VAL A 258 46.42 -31.25 -19.03
C VAL A 258 45.08 -31.54 -18.34
N PRO A 259 44.15 -30.57 -18.20
CA PRO A 259 42.79 -30.87 -17.80
C PRO A 259 42.17 -31.76 -18.88
N THR A 260 41.78 -32.99 -18.55
CA THR A 260 41.23 -34.00 -19.47
C THR A 260 39.79 -33.69 -19.95
N GLY A 261 39.39 -32.41 -19.95
CA GLY A 261 38.10 -31.97 -20.47
C GLY A 261 38.14 -31.89 -21.99
N ARG A 262 37.33 -32.71 -22.68
CA ARG A 262 37.14 -32.63 -24.13
C ARG A 262 36.66 -31.23 -24.51
N VAL A 263 37.52 -30.47 -25.19
CA VAL A 263 37.13 -29.24 -25.88
C VAL A 263 36.34 -29.67 -27.13
N ARG A 264 35.02 -29.46 -27.14
CA ARG A 264 34.23 -29.59 -28.36
C ARG A 264 34.41 -28.31 -29.16
N VAL A 265 35.35 -28.32 -30.11
CA VAL A 265 35.50 -27.26 -31.09
C VAL A 265 34.60 -27.61 -32.27
N THR A 266 33.45 -26.94 -32.39
CA THR A 266 32.65 -26.95 -33.63
C THR A 266 33.24 -25.90 -34.57
N PHE A 267 33.91 -26.35 -35.63
CA PHE A 267 34.26 -25.50 -36.76
C PHE A 267 33.12 -25.57 -37.77
N ASP A 268 32.59 -24.42 -38.17
CA ASP A 268 31.71 -24.30 -39.33
C ASP A 268 32.63 -24.22 -40.56
N ALA A 269 32.80 -25.35 -41.24
CA ALA A 269 33.59 -25.41 -42.46
C ALA A 269 32.74 -24.92 -43.63
N GLY A 270 32.81 -23.63 -43.90
CA GLY A 270 32.56 -23.13 -45.25
C GLY A 270 33.50 -23.85 -46.23
N ASP A 271 32.93 -24.30 -47.33
CA ASP A 271 33.51 -25.20 -48.35
C ASP A 271 35.04 -25.14 -48.49
N GLY A 272 35.71 -26.28 -48.22
CA GLY A 272 36.93 -26.62 -48.95
C GLY A 272 38.19 -27.05 -48.21
N ASN A 273 38.19 -27.37 -46.91
CA ASN A 273 39.42 -27.85 -46.25
C ASN A 273 39.24 -29.18 -45.50
N THR A 274 39.92 -30.22 -45.99
CA THR A 274 40.21 -31.49 -45.30
C THR A 274 41.37 -31.31 -44.33
N ILE A 275 41.29 -31.93 -43.15
CA ILE A 275 42.37 -32.03 -42.16
C ILE A 275 42.85 -33.48 -42.15
N ASP A 276 44.14 -33.69 -42.39
CA ASP A 276 44.82 -34.97 -42.17
C ASP A 276 45.45 -34.97 -40.77
N GLY A 277 45.56 -36.18 -40.18
CA GLY A 277 45.64 -36.52 -38.74
C GLY A 277 46.47 -35.66 -37.79
#